data_AF-A0A838WZJ7-F1
#
_entry.id   AF-A0A838WZJ7-F1
#
_cell.length_a   1.000
_cell.length_b   1.000
_cell.length_c   1.000
_cell.angle_alpha   90.00
_cell.angle_beta   90.00
_cell.angle_gamma   90.00
#
_symmetry.space_group_name_H-M   'P 1'
#
loop_
_entity.id
_entity.type
_entity.pdbx_description
1 polymer ?
#
loop_
_entity_poly.entity_id
_entity_poly.type
_entity_poly.pdbx_seq_one_letter_code
_entity_poly.pdbx_strand_id
1 'polypeptide(L)'
;MTVLVLDPRWPDMIPIGVRIRGTVAFTSEVPVSVRWAIENTADGESWLLTTDPSDAEAAARIAGGEEVIEVASLSDPVLAATRTMRVARRRGEWESSMTHESLLPFLEEEAGEFAEAVRRGDGAELKKELSDLFLQVLFHSEIAAGFDFPDVAQAFVDKMRSRAPYLFDGSTGVVGIEEQDRLWAEGKARERG
;
A
#
# COMPACT_ATOMS: atom_id res chain seq x y z
N MET A 1 -9.57 -16.22 -24.01
CA MET A 1 -8.20 -15.72 -23.78
C MET A 1 -8.30 -14.83 -22.56
N THR A 2 -7.35 -14.96 -21.65
CA THR A 2 -7.50 -14.42 -20.30
C THR A 2 -6.23 -13.64 -19.94
N VAL A 3 -6.41 -12.41 -19.46
CA VAL A 3 -5.34 -11.58 -18.94
C VAL A 3 -5.32 -11.73 -17.43
N LEU A 4 -4.23 -12.26 -16.88
CA LEU A 4 -4.00 -12.32 -15.44
C LEU A 4 -3.09 -11.16 -15.03
N VAL A 5 -3.65 -10.21 -14.29
CA VAL A 5 -2.93 -9.06 -13.75
C VAL A 5 -2.43 -9.39 -12.35
N LEU A 6 -1.11 -9.49 -12.24
CA LEU A 6 -0.36 -9.82 -11.04
C LEU A 6 0.01 -8.55 -10.28
N ASP A 7 0.24 -8.69 -8.97
CA ASP A 7 0.72 -7.58 -8.15
C ASP A 7 2.24 -7.43 -8.34
N PRO A 8 2.74 -6.26 -8.79
CA PRO A 8 4.18 -6.07 -8.96
C PRO A 8 4.97 -6.18 -7.65
N ARG A 9 4.32 -6.05 -6.49
CA ARG A 9 4.96 -6.27 -5.16
C ARG A 9 5.24 -7.75 -4.91
N TRP A 10 4.38 -8.64 -5.42
CA TRP A 10 4.42 -10.09 -5.19
C TRP A 10 4.00 -10.85 -6.45
N PRO A 11 4.79 -10.76 -7.53
CA PRO A 11 4.38 -11.28 -8.84
C PRO A 11 4.33 -12.81 -8.91
N ASP A 12 4.88 -13.48 -7.90
CA ASP A 12 4.83 -14.94 -7.69
C ASP A 12 3.62 -15.40 -6.85
N MET A 13 2.84 -14.49 -6.26
CA MET A 13 1.66 -14.81 -5.47
C MET A 13 0.41 -14.94 -6.34
N ILE A 14 0.30 -16.09 -7.02
CA ILE A 14 -0.88 -16.45 -7.82
C ILE A 14 -1.94 -17.08 -6.90
N PRO A 15 -3.21 -16.62 -6.90
CA PRO A 15 -4.25 -17.23 -6.08
C PRO A 15 -4.45 -18.70 -6.44
N ILE A 16 -4.55 -19.58 -5.44
CA ILE A 16 -4.72 -21.04 -5.65
C ILE A 16 -5.96 -21.42 -6.47
N GLY A 17 -6.96 -20.52 -6.54
CA GLY A 17 -8.15 -20.68 -7.38
C GLY A 17 -7.91 -20.46 -8.88
N VAL A 18 -6.84 -19.75 -9.24
CA VAL A 18 -6.49 -19.47 -10.64
C VAL A 18 -5.72 -20.67 -11.20
N ARG A 19 -6.35 -21.40 -12.12
CA ARG A 19 -5.76 -22.59 -12.76
C ARG A 19 -5.29 -22.25 -14.17
N ILE A 20 -4.07 -21.78 -14.29
CA ILE A 20 -3.44 -21.47 -15.58
C ILE A 20 -3.19 -22.79 -16.32
N ARG A 21 -3.84 -22.97 -17.47
CA ARG A 21 -3.68 -24.11 -18.38
C ARG A 21 -3.74 -23.65 -19.82
N GLY A 22 -2.83 -24.16 -20.65
CA GLY A 22 -2.70 -23.80 -22.06
C GLY A 22 -1.45 -22.97 -22.34
N THR A 23 -1.51 -22.15 -23.38
CA THR A 23 -0.40 -21.31 -23.81
C THR A 23 -0.37 -20.02 -22.99
N VAL A 24 0.79 -19.69 -22.44
CA VAL A 24 1.01 -18.55 -21.56
C VAL A 24 2.05 -17.62 -22.18
N ALA A 25 1.62 -16.40 -22.45
CA ALA A 25 2.48 -15.28 -22.80
C ALA A 25 2.70 -14.38 -21.57
N PHE A 26 3.79 -13.61 -21.62
CA PHE A 26 4.18 -12.69 -20.55
C PHE A 26 4.57 -11.36 -21.16
N THR A 27 4.10 -10.27 -20.56
CA THR A 27 4.64 -8.94 -20.81
C THR A 27 6.05 -8.81 -20.21
N SER A 28 6.79 -7.79 -20.64
CA SER A 28 8.23 -7.69 -20.40
C SER A 28 8.64 -7.48 -18.94
N GLU A 29 7.75 -6.93 -18.13
CA GLU A 29 7.94 -6.58 -16.72
C GLU A 29 7.76 -7.78 -15.77
N VAL A 30 7.07 -8.85 -16.20
CA VAL A 30 6.88 -10.03 -15.35
C VAL A 30 8.24 -10.70 -15.08
N PRO A 31 8.65 -10.95 -13.82
CA PRO A 31 9.96 -11.53 -13.54
C PRO A 31 10.20 -12.90 -14.16
N VAL A 32 11.43 -13.18 -14.58
CA VAL A 32 11.83 -14.46 -15.19
C VAL A 32 11.52 -15.66 -14.28
N SER A 33 11.67 -15.50 -12.95
CA SER A 33 11.34 -16.53 -11.97
C SER A 33 9.87 -16.97 -12.06
N VAL A 34 8.94 -16.04 -12.26
CA VAL A 34 7.52 -16.31 -12.45
C VAL A 34 7.29 -17.02 -13.79
N ARG A 35 7.95 -16.55 -14.86
CA ARG A 35 7.83 -17.15 -16.20
C ARG A 35 8.25 -18.61 -16.24
N TRP A 36 9.29 -18.98 -15.49
CA TRP A 36 9.78 -20.35 -15.40
C TRP A 36 8.95 -21.25 -14.49
N ALA A 37 8.20 -20.69 -13.55
CA ALA A 37 7.35 -21.45 -12.64
C ALA A 37 6.06 -21.96 -13.30
N ILE A 38 5.68 -21.39 -14.44
CA ILE A 38 4.42 -21.71 -15.13
C ILE A 38 4.71 -22.62 -16.32
N GLU A 39 4.13 -23.81 -16.27
CA GLU A 39 4.22 -24.77 -17.37
C GLU A 39 3.28 -24.37 -18.51
N ASN A 40 3.86 -24.28 -19.72
CA ASN A 40 3.10 -24.12 -20.95
C ASN A 40 2.62 -25.49 -21.43
N THR A 41 1.30 -25.66 -21.55
CA THR A 41 0.71 -26.86 -22.15
C THR A 41 0.23 -26.56 -23.56
N ALA A 42 0.49 -27.47 -24.51
CA ALA A 42 0.10 -27.27 -25.92
C ALA A 42 -1.43 -27.19 -26.11
N ASP A 43 -2.18 -27.76 -25.17
CA ASP A 43 -3.64 -27.76 -25.15
C ASP A 43 -4.15 -26.88 -24.00
N GLY A 44 -5.15 -26.02 -24.28
CA GLY A 44 -5.81 -25.18 -23.28
C GLY A 44 -6.15 -23.77 -23.77
N GLU A 45 -6.54 -22.91 -22.83
CA GLU A 45 -6.81 -21.49 -23.11
C GLU A 45 -5.51 -20.70 -23.26
N SER A 46 -5.55 -19.59 -24.00
CA SER A 46 -4.39 -18.70 -24.10
C SER A 46 -4.45 -17.62 -23.03
N TRP A 47 -3.34 -17.44 -22.32
CA TRP A 47 -3.16 -16.51 -21.21
C TRP A 47 -2.15 -15.42 -21.56
N LEU A 48 -2.37 -14.22 -21.04
CA LEU A 48 -1.35 -13.18 -20.92
C LEU A 48 -1.18 -12.86 -19.43
N LEU A 49 0.04 -12.99 -18.92
CA LEU A 49 0.38 -12.56 -17.57
C LEU A 49 1.11 -11.23 -17.64
N THR A 50 0.69 -10.30 -16.78
CA THR A 50 1.24 -8.95 -16.71
C THR A 50 1.25 -8.45 -15.27
N THR A 51 2.20 -7.58 -14.91
CA THR A 51 2.10 -6.78 -13.67
C THR A 51 1.75 -5.31 -13.95
N ASP A 52 1.60 -4.95 -15.22
CA ASP A 52 1.26 -3.62 -15.70
C ASP A 52 0.10 -3.69 -16.72
N PRO A 53 -1.16 -3.50 -16.29
CA PRO A 53 -2.30 -3.52 -17.19
C PRO A 53 -2.28 -2.38 -18.23
N SER A 54 -1.37 -1.41 -18.09
CA SER A 54 -1.17 -0.34 -19.08
C SER A 54 -0.12 -0.67 -20.15
N ASP A 55 0.56 -1.82 -20.05
CA ASP A 55 1.41 -2.33 -21.12
C ASP A 55 0.62 -2.42 -22.44
N ALA A 56 1.28 -2.14 -23.57
CA ALA A 56 0.60 -2.02 -24.86
C ALA A 56 -0.11 -3.31 -25.28
N GLU A 57 0.47 -4.48 -25.00
CA GLU A 57 -0.16 -5.77 -25.31
C GLU A 57 -1.32 -6.05 -24.34
N ALA A 58 -1.09 -5.84 -23.03
CA ALA A 58 -2.13 -6.02 -22.02
C ALA A 58 -3.34 -5.12 -22.28
N ALA A 59 -3.11 -3.82 -22.48
CA ALA A 59 -4.15 -2.84 -22.75
C ALA A 59 -4.92 -3.16 -24.04
N ALA A 60 -4.26 -3.63 -25.09
CA ALA A 60 -4.91 -4.04 -26.33
C ALA A 60 -5.85 -5.25 -26.13
N ARG A 61 -5.42 -6.27 -25.37
CA ARG A 61 -6.24 -7.45 -25.05
C ARG A 61 -7.43 -7.11 -24.16
N ILE A 62 -7.21 -6.30 -23.12
CA ILE A 62 -8.26 -5.80 -22.23
C ILE A 62 -9.30 -5.00 -23.03
N ALA A 63 -8.86 -4.07 -23.89
CA ALA A 63 -9.74 -3.29 -24.75
C ALA A 63 -10.48 -4.16 -25.78
N GLY A 64 -9.88 -5.29 -26.17
CA GLY A 64 -10.49 -6.32 -27.02
C GLY A 64 -11.59 -7.14 -26.34
N GLY A 65 -11.83 -6.96 -25.04
CA GLY A 65 -12.86 -7.66 -24.28
C GLY A 65 -12.46 -9.07 -23.81
N GLU A 66 -11.14 -9.35 -23.75
CA GLU A 66 -10.66 -10.57 -23.10
C GLU A 66 -11.01 -10.58 -21.61
N GLU A 67 -11.17 -11.78 -21.04
CA GLU A 67 -11.42 -11.93 -19.61
C GLU A 67 -10.23 -11.40 -18.82
N VAL A 68 -10.49 -10.55 -17.82
CA VAL A 68 -9.44 -9.99 -16.95
C VAL A 68 -9.61 -10.55 -15.55
N ILE A 69 -8.57 -11.22 -15.06
CA ILE A 69 -8.47 -11.67 -13.68
C ILE A 69 -7.43 -10.79 -13.00
N GLU A 70 -7.86 -9.94 -12.08
CA GLU A 70 -6.96 -9.19 -11.21
C GLU A 70 -6.76 -9.95 -9.89
N VAL A 71 -5.51 -10.08 -9.44
CA VAL A 71 -5.25 -10.66 -8.12
C VAL A 71 -5.83 -9.77 -7.02
N ALA A 72 -6.42 -10.37 -5.99
CA ALA A 72 -7.12 -9.64 -4.93
C ALA A 72 -6.24 -8.61 -4.19
N SER A 73 -4.92 -8.79 -4.19
CA SER A 73 -3.99 -7.84 -3.57
C SER A 73 -3.93 -6.49 -4.31
N LEU A 74 -4.37 -6.42 -5.57
CA LEU A 74 -4.50 -5.16 -6.31
C LEU A 74 -5.69 -4.32 -5.83
N SER A 75 -6.68 -4.93 -5.17
CA SER A 75 -7.82 -4.24 -4.55
C SER A 75 -7.54 -3.73 -3.13
N ASP A 76 -6.27 -3.68 -2.72
CA ASP A 76 -5.82 -3.13 -1.44
C ASP A 76 -6.05 -1.59 -1.40
N PRO A 77 -6.91 -1.06 -0.51
CA PRO A 77 -7.21 0.37 -0.47
C PRO A 77 -6.00 1.23 -0.07
N VAL A 78 -5.03 0.69 0.68
CA VAL A 78 -3.81 1.42 1.05
C VAL A 78 -2.88 1.51 -0.17
N LEU A 79 -2.76 0.42 -0.93
CA LEU A 79 -2.07 0.45 -2.21
C LEU A 79 -2.73 1.44 -3.18
N ALA A 80 -4.06 1.43 -3.25
CA ALA A 80 -4.80 2.38 -4.09
C ALA A 80 -4.52 3.83 -3.68
N ALA A 81 -4.51 4.14 -2.38
CA ALA A 81 -4.23 5.49 -1.88
C ALA A 81 -2.80 5.96 -2.23
N THR A 82 -1.78 5.12 -1.99
CA THR A 82 -0.39 5.44 -2.33
C THR A 82 -0.17 5.62 -3.84
N ARG A 83 -0.80 4.78 -4.67
CA ARG A 83 -0.78 4.93 -6.14
C ARG A 83 -1.48 6.21 -6.59
N THR A 84 -2.62 6.54 -6.00
CA THR A 84 -3.35 7.78 -6.29
C THR A 84 -2.50 9.00 -5.99
N MET A 85 -1.84 9.06 -4.83
CA MET A 85 -0.93 10.16 -4.48
C MET A 85 0.23 10.29 -5.49
N ARG A 86 0.88 9.18 -5.84
CA ARG A 86 1.92 9.11 -6.88
C ARG A 86 1.44 9.67 -8.22
N VAL A 87 0.23 9.32 -8.63
CA VAL A 87 -0.36 9.81 -9.89
C VAL A 87 -0.71 11.29 -9.77
N ALA A 88 -1.28 11.72 -8.65
CA ALA A 88 -1.66 13.11 -8.39
C ALA A 88 -0.43 14.02 -8.47
N ARG A 89 0.67 13.66 -7.80
CA ARG A 89 1.96 14.38 -7.87
C ARG A 89 2.57 14.44 -9.27
N ARG A 90 2.30 13.45 -10.14
CA ARG A 90 2.78 13.45 -11.53
C ARG A 90 1.89 14.24 -12.49
N ARG A 91 0.59 14.32 -12.24
CA ARG A 91 -0.41 14.87 -13.18
C ARG A 91 -0.95 16.23 -12.78
N GLY A 92 -1.03 16.52 -11.49
CA GLY A 92 -1.63 17.73 -10.95
C GLY A 92 -0.61 18.82 -10.70
N GLU A 93 -0.86 20.02 -11.23
CA GLU A 93 0.02 21.18 -11.06
C GLU A 93 0.11 21.58 -9.58
N TRP A 94 -1.02 21.65 -8.88
CA TRP A 94 -1.06 21.99 -7.46
C TRP A 94 -0.30 20.95 -6.64
N GLU A 95 -0.64 19.68 -6.80
CA GLU A 95 -0.03 18.58 -6.07
C GLU A 95 1.47 18.57 -6.28
N SER A 96 1.96 18.69 -7.52
CA SER A 96 3.39 18.70 -7.84
C SER A 96 4.13 19.91 -7.26
N SER A 97 3.44 21.05 -7.07
CA SER A 97 4.00 22.28 -6.52
C SER A 97 4.18 22.27 -4.99
N MET A 98 3.53 21.35 -4.28
CA MET A 98 3.61 21.27 -2.81
C MET A 98 5.01 20.89 -2.32
N THR A 99 5.45 21.50 -1.23
CA THR A 99 6.62 21.13 -0.43
C THR A 99 6.18 20.74 0.99
N HIS A 100 7.11 20.21 1.80
CA HIS A 100 6.81 19.93 3.20
C HIS A 100 6.33 21.19 3.95
N GLU A 101 6.97 22.33 3.71
CA GLU A 101 6.66 23.60 4.35
C GLU A 101 5.32 24.16 3.88
N SER A 102 5.01 24.07 2.59
CA SER A 102 3.74 24.60 2.06
C SER A 102 2.52 23.80 2.53
N LEU A 103 2.72 22.55 2.97
CA LEU A 103 1.67 21.68 3.48
C LEU A 103 1.36 21.88 4.96
N LEU A 104 2.26 22.49 5.74
CA LEU A 104 2.07 22.66 7.19
C LEU A 104 0.77 23.37 7.58
N PRO A 105 0.32 24.46 6.91
CA PRO A 105 -0.95 25.11 7.27
C PRO A 105 -2.15 24.17 7.10
N PHE A 106 -2.16 23.36 6.03
CA PHE A 106 -3.21 22.37 5.81
C PHE A 106 -3.18 21.30 6.90
N LEU A 107 -2.00 20.77 7.24
CA LEU A 107 -1.88 19.79 8.33
C LEU A 107 -2.36 20.34 9.69
N GLU A 108 -2.06 21.60 10.00
CA GLU A 108 -2.53 22.27 11.22
C GLU A 108 -4.06 22.42 11.24
N GLU A 109 -4.66 22.78 10.10
CA GLU A 109 -6.10 22.86 9.91
C GLU A 109 -6.76 21.49 10.10
N GLU A 110 -6.34 20.46 9.37
CA GLU A 110 -6.91 19.10 9.47
C GLU A 110 -6.77 18.50 10.88
N ALA A 111 -5.65 18.77 11.57
CA ALA A 111 -5.48 18.35 12.96
C ALA A 111 -6.45 19.07 13.92
N GLY A 112 -6.76 20.34 13.63
CA GLY A 112 -7.79 21.11 14.31
C GLY A 112 -9.19 20.55 14.09
N GLU A 113 -9.57 20.30 12.82
CA GLU A 113 -10.86 19.71 12.45
C GLU A 113 -11.05 18.34 13.08
N PHE A 114 -10.03 17.48 13.02
CA PHE A 114 -10.03 16.18 13.71
C PHE A 114 -10.31 16.34 15.21
N ALA A 115 -9.61 17.25 15.88
CA ALA A 115 -9.81 17.48 17.31
C ALA A 115 -11.22 18.02 17.61
N GLU A 116 -11.81 18.83 16.74
CA GLU A 116 -13.19 19.27 16.87
C GLU A 116 -14.20 18.14 16.67
N ALA A 117 -14.03 17.30 15.65
CA ALA A 117 -14.88 16.14 15.39
C ALA A 117 -14.91 15.19 16.61
N VAL A 118 -13.75 14.93 17.22
CA VAL A 118 -13.63 14.17 18.47
C VAL A 118 -14.44 14.83 19.60
N ARG A 119 -14.28 16.14 19.82
CA ARG A 119 -14.99 16.86 20.89
C ARG A 119 -16.51 16.87 20.71
N ARG A 120 -16.97 16.90 19.45
CA ARG A 120 -18.41 16.89 19.11
C ARG A 120 -19.01 15.48 19.12
N GLY A 121 -18.17 14.43 19.12
CA GLY A 121 -18.63 13.05 19.06
C GLY A 121 -19.24 12.68 17.70
N ASP A 122 -18.84 13.38 16.64
CA ASP A 122 -19.34 13.14 15.29
C ASP A 122 -18.50 12.06 14.60
N GLY A 123 -19.02 10.84 14.56
CA GLY A 123 -18.31 9.69 13.98
C GLY A 123 -18.13 9.78 12.46
N ALA A 124 -19.00 10.50 11.74
CA ALA A 124 -18.89 10.65 10.30
C ALA A 124 -17.76 11.63 9.95
N GLU A 125 -17.75 12.79 10.62
CA GLU A 125 -16.66 13.76 10.49
C GLU A 125 -15.34 13.15 10.98
N LEU A 126 -15.34 12.36 12.07
CA LEU A 126 -14.11 11.72 12.56
C LEU A 126 -13.40 10.88 11.48
N LYS A 127 -14.16 10.12 10.68
CA LYS A 127 -13.59 9.33 9.59
C LYS A 127 -13.05 10.22 8.46
N LYS A 128 -13.76 11.30 8.14
CA LYS A 128 -13.33 12.30 7.15
C LYS A 128 -12.00 12.91 7.57
N GLU A 129 -11.93 13.48 8.78
CA GLU A 129 -10.71 14.15 9.24
C GLU A 129 -9.51 13.21 9.39
N LEU A 130 -9.74 11.95 9.77
CA LEU A 130 -8.67 10.93 9.75
C LEU A 130 -8.17 10.63 8.33
N SER A 131 -9.05 10.71 7.33
CA SER A 131 -8.66 10.58 5.91
C SER A 131 -7.84 11.78 5.46
N ASP A 132 -8.16 12.98 5.90
CA ASP A 132 -7.45 14.20 5.53
C ASP A 132 -6.08 14.28 6.24
N LEU A 133 -5.98 13.81 7.49
CA LEU A 133 -4.67 13.56 8.14
C LEU A 133 -3.86 12.50 7.39
N PHE A 134 -4.50 11.43 6.89
CA PHE A 134 -3.83 10.42 6.09
C PHE A 134 -3.32 10.99 4.75
N LEU A 135 -4.07 11.90 4.12
CA LEU A 135 -3.65 12.63 2.93
C LEU A 135 -2.33 13.38 3.17
N GLN A 136 -2.20 14.05 4.33
CA GLN A 136 -0.96 14.73 4.71
C GLN A 136 0.21 13.74 4.84
N VAL A 137 0.01 12.60 5.52
CA VAL A 137 1.05 11.55 5.63
C VAL A 137 1.50 11.06 4.25
N LEU A 138 0.57 10.83 3.33
CA LEU A 138 0.88 10.41 1.96
C LEU A 138 1.66 11.48 1.19
N PHE A 139 1.26 12.76 1.29
CA PHE A 139 1.98 13.86 0.65
C PHE A 139 3.42 13.97 1.15
N HIS A 140 3.62 14.00 2.47
CA HIS A 140 4.96 14.08 3.05
C HIS A 140 5.80 12.85 2.68
N SER A 141 5.19 11.66 2.63
CA SER A 141 5.90 10.44 2.22
C SER A 141 6.30 10.47 0.74
N GLU A 142 5.48 11.02 -0.15
CA GLU A 142 5.76 11.09 -1.58
C GLU A 142 6.73 12.23 -1.95
N ILE A 143 6.79 13.30 -1.16
CA ILE A 143 7.75 14.41 -1.33
C ILE A 143 9.14 14.04 -0.80
N ALA A 144 9.23 13.13 0.17
CA ALA A 144 10.48 12.79 0.83
C ALA A 144 11.53 12.23 -0.15
N ALA A 145 12.77 12.69 -0.02
CA ALA A 145 13.88 12.27 -0.89
C ALA A 145 14.59 10.98 -0.44
N GLY A 146 14.33 10.51 0.79
CA GLY A 146 15.08 9.41 1.41
C GLY A 146 14.22 8.31 2.03
N PHE A 147 12.89 8.40 1.91
CA PHE A 147 11.96 7.40 2.39
C PHE A 147 10.64 7.52 1.63
N ASP A 148 9.80 6.49 1.67
CA ASP A 148 8.43 6.53 1.16
C ASP A 148 7.40 6.06 2.21
N PHE A 149 6.13 5.90 1.80
CA PHE A 149 5.07 5.52 2.72
C PHE A 149 5.31 4.14 3.39
N PRO A 150 5.69 3.07 2.66
CA PRO A 150 6.18 1.83 3.26
C PRO A 150 7.24 2.03 4.34
N ASP A 151 8.24 2.89 4.12
CA ASP A 151 9.27 3.16 5.13
C ASP A 151 8.69 3.81 6.39
N VAL A 152 7.73 4.74 6.26
CA VAL A 152 7.02 5.35 7.40
C VAL A 152 6.24 4.29 8.19
N ALA A 153 5.55 3.39 7.48
CA ALA A 153 4.82 2.29 8.11
C ALA A 153 5.76 1.31 8.83
N GLN A 154 6.90 0.98 8.21
CA GLN A 154 7.91 0.12 8.81
C GLN A 154 8.52 0.77 10.07
N ALA A 155 8.84 2.07 10.01
CA ALA A 155 9.34 2.81 11.16
C ALA A 155 8.34 2.87 12.33
N PHE A 156 7.04 2.90 12.04
CA PHE A 156 6.00 2.72 13.06
C PHE A 156 6.05 1.32 13.69
N VAL A 157 6.10 0.27 12.88
CA VAL A 157 6.18 -1.12 13.38
C VAL A 157 7.42 -1.32 14.24
N ASP A 158 8.59 -0.86 13.80
CA ASP A 158 9.84 -1.00 14.54
C ASP A 158 9.81 -0.26 15.88
N LYS A 159 9.24 0.95 15.89
CA LYS A 159 8.99 1.71 17.12
C LYS A 159 8.08 0.95 18.08
N MET A 160 7.01 0.34 17.58
CA MET A 160 6.11 -0.45 18.40
C MET A 160 6.76 -1.74 18.90
N ARG A 161 7.59 -2.42 18.10
CA ARG A 161 8.40 -3.56 18.55
C ARG A 161 9.37 -3.17 19.67
N SER A 162 9.97 -1.99 19.59
CA SER A 162 10.89 -1.46 20.60
C SER A 162 10.19 -1.05 21.90
N ARG A 163 9.05 -0.36 21.82
CA ARG A 163 8.40 0.31 22.95
C ARG A 163 7.18 -0.43 23.53
N ALA A 164 6.63 -1.38 22.79
CA ALA A 164 5.50 -2.21 23.18
C ALA A 164 5.71 -3.67 22.70
N PRO A 165 6.77 -4.35 23.15
CA PRO A 165 7.14 -5.70 22.68
C PRO A 165 6.06 -6.76 22.92
N TYR A 166 5.21 -6.55 23.93
CA TYR A 166 4.07 -7.43 24.24
C TYR A 166 3.06 -7.55 23.09
N LEU A 167 3.09 -6.64 22.10
CA LEU A 167 2.27 -6.76 20.89
C LEU A 167 2.83 -7.80 19.89
N PHE A 168 4.07 -8.27 20.08
CA PHE A 168 4.81 -9.07 19.09
C PHE A 168 5.46 -10.34 19.65
N ASP A 169 5.50 -10.52 20.98
CA ASP A 169 6.21 -11.63 21.64
C ASP A 169 5.32 -12.84 21.96
N GLY A 170 4.05 -12.82 21.52
CA GLY A 170 3.09 -13.88 21.79
C GLY A 170 2.31 -13.71 23.09
N SER A 171 2.48 -12.59 23.80
CA SER A 171 1.63 -12.23 24.94
C SER A 171 0.15 -12.14 24.52
N THR A 172 -0.74 -12.72 25.33
CA THR A 172 -2.18 -12.77 25.05
C THR A 172 -3.03 -12.05 26.10
N GLY A 173 -2.41 -11.59 27.20
CA GLY A 173 -3.09 -10.92 28.31
C GLY A 173 -3.11 -9.39 28.17
N VAL A 174 -4.02 -8.75 28.90
CA VAL A 174 -4.00 -7.28 29.04
C VAL A 174 -2.76 -6.88 29.83
N VAL A 175 -1.95 -6.01 29.25
CA VAL A 175 -0.78 -5.42 29.92
C VAL A 175 -1.24 -4.18 30.69
N GLY A 176 -0.91 -4.11 31.97
CA GLY A 176 -1.27 -2.97 32.83
C GLY A 176 -0.56 -1.67 32.40
N ILE A 177 -1.20 -0.52 32.64
CA ILE A 177 -0.70 0.80 32.20
C ILE A 177 0.71 1.07 32.74
N GLU A 178 0.99 0.76 34.01
CA GLU A 178 2.31 0.96 34.62
C GLU A 178 3.42 0.21 33.87
N GLU A 179 3.12 -1.01 33.41
CA GLU A 179 4.05 -1.81 32.63
C GLU A 179 4.20 -1.27 31.20
N GLN A 180 3.11 -0.80 30.58
CA GLN A 180 3.19 -0.13 29.27
C GLN A 180 4.06 1.13 29.35
N ASP A 181 3.90 1.96 30.37
CA ASP A 181 4.69 3.17 30.59
C ASP A 181 6.17 2.84 30.81
N ARG A 182 6.47 1.80 31.61
CA ARG A 182 7.83 1.30 31.83
C ARG A 182 8.48 0.86 30.53
N LEU A 183 7.81 -0.01 29.76
CA LEU A 183 8.31 -0.53 28.48
C LEU A 183 8.52 0.59 27.46
N TRP A 184 7.62 1.57 27.43
CA TRP A 184 7.70 2.71 26.53
C TRP A 184 8.89 3.62 26.85
N ALA A 185 9.14 3.89 28.13
CA ALA A 185 10.31 4.66 28.58
C ALA A 185 11.62 3.94 28.25
N GLU A 186 11.68 2.63 28.47
CA GLU A 186 12.85 1.81 28.14
C GLU A 186 13.13 1.75 26.64
N GLY A 187 12.10 1.58 25.81
CA GLY A 187 12.23 1.60 24.36
C GLY A 187 12.72 2.94 23.84
N LYS A 188 12.19 4.06 24.36
CA LYS A 188 12.69 5.40 24.05
C LYS A 188 14.15 5.60 24.42
N ALA A 189 14.62 5.02 25.52
CA ALA A 189 16.01 5.13 25.96
C ALA A 189 16.96 4.38 25.01
N ARG A 190 16.57 3.19 24.52
CA ARG A 190 17.34 2.40 23.56
C ARG A 190 17.53 3.11 22.21
N GLU A 191 16.55 3.89 21.76
CA GLU A 191 16.61 4.61 20.48
C GLU A 191 17.48 5.89 20.52
N ARG A 192 17.80 6.39 21.73
CA ARG A 192 18.59 7.60 21.92
C ARG A 192 20.07 7.34 22.17
N GLY A 193 20.46 6.08 22.41
CA GLY A 193 21.83 5.64 22.62
C GLY A 193 22.42 5.06 21.35
#